data_AF-W9XQQ4-F1
#
_entry.id   AF-W9XQQ4-F1
#
_cell.length_a   1.000
_cell.length_b   1.000
_cell.length_c   1.000
_cell.angle_alpha   90.00
_cell.angle_beta   90.00
_cell.angle_gamma   90.00
#
_symmetry.space_group_name_H-M   'P 1'
#
loop_
_entity.id
_entity.type
_entity.pdbx_description
1 polymer ?
#
loop_
_entity_poly.entity_id
_entity_poly.type
_entity_poly.pdbx_seq_one_letter_code
_entity_poly.pdbx_strand_id
1 'polypeptide(L)'
;MMMGRIFSGAEKVLIWLGDEQEQICLAFELLEDIACEMLRLNTQKMWQVLQRGFTTPDHPEWVALRHLLGSSWFSRLWVFREVMLARRATLRCGFYTMDWRKLHLLMNSVINHSDVRRLIAGQEPHSWKPGETKIPALWFGHPLSDRNLLSLMKVCQESQATEPNDKIYGLVGLTDDVDTNQLPRDYGLHFGEAYASVTR
;
A
#
# COMPACT_ATOMS: atom_id res chain seq x y z
N MET A 1 8.34 -21.17 0.58
CA MET A 1 8.89 -20.52 -0.64
C MET A 1 10.17 -19.75 -0.31
N MET A 2 11.11 -19.70 -1.26
CA MET A 2 12.46 -19.10 -1.12
C MET A 2 12.43 -17.58 -0.90
N MET A 3 11.57 -16.84 -1.60
CA MET A 3 11.48 -15.37 -1.47
C MET A 3 11.11 -14.91 -0.06
N GLY A 4 10.13 -15.57 0.59
CA GLY A 4 9.76 -15.22 1.95
C GLY A 4 10.92 -15.38 2.95
N ARG A 5 11.80 -16.37 2.76
CA ARG A 5 12.99 -16.57 3.62
C ARG A 5 14.05 -15.49 3.41
N ILE A 6 14.20 -15.00 2.18
CA ILE A 6 15.15 -13.92 1.86
C ILE A 6 14.72 -12.63 2.55
N PHE A 7 13.46 -12.20 2.38
CA PHE A 7 12.98 -10.93 2.95
C PHE A 7 12.86 -10.94 4.48
N SER A 8 12.50 -12.09 5.08
CA SER A 8 12.47 -12.24 6.54
C SER A 8 13.86 -12.36 7.18
N GLY A 9 14.84 -12.86 6.43
CA GLY A 9 16.25 -12.91 6.82
C GLY A 9 16.99 -11.59 6.60
N ALA A 10 16.50 -10.72 5.73
CA ALA A 10 17.12 -9.44 5.43
C ALA A 10 17.11 -8.50 6.65
N GLU A 11 18.23 -7.81 6.86
CA GLU A 11 18.31 -6.76 7.89
C GLU A 11 17.40 -5.58 7.54
N LYS A 12 17.38 -5.20 6.26
CA LYS A 12 16.64 -4.06 5.74
C LYS A 12 16.23 -4.31 4.29
N VAL A 13 14.98 -3.99 3.97
CA VAL A 13 14.47 -3.95 2.60
C VAL A 13 14.42 -2.51 2.12
N LEU A 14 15.05 -2.23 0.99
CA LEU A 14 15.00 -0.93 0.35
C LEU A 14 13.92 -0.95 -0.74
N ILE A 15 12.92 -0.10 -0.57
CA ILE A 15 11.87 0.13 -1.55
C ILE A 15 12.32 1.27 -2.44
N TRP A 16 12.76 0.96 -3.66
CA TRP A 16 13.22 1.95 -4.61
C TRP A 16 12.10 2.31 -5.59
N LEU A 17 11.66 3.58 -5.56
CA LEU A 17 10.60 4.09 -6.43
C LEU A 17 11.11 4.70 -7.73
N GLY A 18 12.42 4.82 -7.89
CA GLY A 18 13.07 5.49 -9.02
C GLY A 18 13.92 6.68 -8.58
N ASP A 19 14.50 7.34 -9.58
CA ASP A 19 15.27 8.57 -9.41
C ASP A 19 14.40 9.72 -8.91
N GLU A 20 15.06 10.81 -8.50
CA GLU A 20 14.37 12.03 -8.07
C GLU A 20 13.48 12.55 -9.20
N GLN A 21 12.17 12.56 -8.94
CA GLN A 21 11.19 13.17 -9.82
C GLN A 21 10.94 14.60 -9.36
N GLU A 22 10.57 15.46 -10.31
CA GLU A 22 10.20 16.84 -10.02
C GLU A 22 9.09 16.86 -8.96
N GLN A 23 9.22 17.72 -7.95
CA GLN A 23 8.26 17.90 -6.86
C GLN A 23 8.13 16.73 -5.87
N ILE A 24 8.91 15.65 -5.97
CA ILE A 24 8.79 14.54 -5.00
C ILE A 24 9.14 14.97 -3.57
N CYS A 25 10.01 15.97 -3.40
CA CYS A 25 10.30 16.61 -2.11
C CYS A 25 9.03 17.02 -1.36
N LEU A 26 8.07 17.62 -2.07
CA LEU A 26 6.81 18.11 -1.51
C LEU A 26 5.98 16.98 -0.89
N ALA A 27 6.04 15.77 -1.46
CA ALA A 27 5.36 14.60 -0.89
C ALA A 27 5.99 14.18 0.45
N PHE A 28 7.33 14.17 0.53
CA PHE A 28 8.04 13.82 1.76
C PHE A 28 7.86 14.90 2.83
N GLU A 29 7.93 16.17 2.45
CA GLU A 29 7.67 17.31 3.34
C GLU A 29 6.24 17.27 3.90
N LEU A 30 5.22 17.04 3.06
CA LEU A 30 3.84 16.88 3.50
C LEU A 30 3.69 15.73 4.52
N LEU A 31 4.32 14.58 4.26
CA LEU A 31 4.26 13.45 5.18
C LEU A 31 4.98 13.73 6.51
N GLU A 32 6.08 14.48 6.49
CA GLU A 32 6.78 14.94 7.69
C GLU A 32 5.94 15.95 8.48
N ASP A 33 5.29 16.90 7.80
CA ASP A 33 4.40 17.88 8.44
C ASP A 33 3.21 17.18 9.10
N ILE A 34 2.56 16.25 8.40
CA ILE A 34 1.50 15.40 8.98
C ILE A 34 2.02 14.66 10.20
N ALA A 35 3.24 14.10 10.15
CA ALA A 35 3.83 13.38 11.28
C ALA A 35 4.07 14.30 12.49
N CYS A 36 4.61 15.50 12.26
CA CYS A 36 4.81 16.49 13.31
C CYS A 36 3.50 16.90 13.97
N GLU A 37 2.46 17.13 13.18
CA GLU A 37 1.15 17.52 13.70
C GLU A 37 0.45 16.37 14.45
N MET A 38 0.61 15.11 14.01
CA MET A 38 0.14 13.94 14.77
C MET A 38 0.77 13.81 16.15
N LEU A 39 2.04 14.20 16.31
CA LEU A 39 2.73 14.17 17.60
C LEU A 39 2.30 15.33 18.52
N ARG A 40 1.87 16.46 17.93
CA ARG A 40 1.55 17.70 18.66
C ARG A 40 0.07 17.81 19.04
N LEU A 41 -0.82 17.25 18.24
CA LEU A 41 -2.26 17.47 18.32
C LEU A 41 -3.01 16.14 18.42
N ASN A 42 -4.22 16.15 19.02
CA ASN A 42 -5.14 15.04 18.78
C ASN A 42 -5.56 15.04 17.28
N THR A 43 -5.99 13.89 16.77
CA THR A 43 -6.37 13.71 15.36
C THR A 43 -7.36 14.77 14.87
N GLN A 44 -8.22 15.32 15.72
CA GLN A 44 -9.20 16.33 15.35
C GLN A 44 -8.63 17.74 15.17
N LYS A 45 -7.63 18.14 15.97
CA LYS A 45 -6.95 19.43 15.83
C LYS A 45 -5.95 19.45 14.67
N MET A 46 -5.33 18.30 14.36
CA MET A 46 -4.50 18.11 13.17
C MET A 46 -5.23 18.53 11.89
N TRP A 47 -6.54 18.23 11.79
CA TRP A 47 -7.35 18.61 10.63
C TRP A 47 -7.48 20.12 10.44
N GLN A 48 -7.54 20.88 11.52
CA GLN A 48 -7.60 22.34 11.43
C GLN A 48 -6.29 22.93 10.89
N VAL A 49 -5.17 22.23 11.04
CA VAL A 49 -3.87 22.64 10.50
C VAL A 49 -3.77 22.27 9.02
N LEU A 50 -4.18 21.05 8.64
CA LEU A 50 -4.25 20.63 7.23
C LEU A 50 -5.24 21.49 6.42
N GLN A 51 -6.34 21.92 7.02
CA GLN A 51 -7.33 22.83 6.40
C GLN A 51 -6.82 24.27 6.22
N ARG A 52 -5.74 24.70 6.89
CA ARG A 52 -5.24 26.09 6.79
C ARG A 52 -4.36 26.34 5.57
N GLY A 53 -3.92 25.30 4.86
CA GLY A 53 -3.10 25.45 3.64
C GLY A 53 -3.50 24.54 2.48
N PHE A 54 -4.12 23.38 2.74
CA PHE A 54 -4.18 22.28 1.76
C PHE A 54 -5.60 21.90 1.33
N THR A 55 -6.40 22.89 0.95
CA THR A 55 -7.85 22.71 0.76
C THR A 55 -8.24 22.16 -0.61
N THR A 56 -7.37 22.26 -1.61
CA THR A 56 -7.65 21.82 -2.98
C THR A 56 -6.87 20.55 -3.34
N PRO A 57 -7.48 19.61 -4.10
CA PRO A 57 -6.77 18.44 -4.64
C PRO A 57 -5.57 18.80 -5.53
N ASP A 58 -5.58 19.99 -6.13
CA ASP A 58 -4.55 20.50 -7.04
C ASP A 58 -3.37 21.16 -6.31
N HIS A 59 -3.39 21.19 -4.98
CA HIS A 59 -2.25 21.69 -4.20
C HIS A 59 -1.00 20.84 -4.52
N PRO A 60 0.17 21.45 -4.81
CA PRO A 60 1.37 20.74 -5.28
C PRO A 60 1.79 19.53 -4.41
N GLU A 61 1.63 19.64 -3.10
CA GLU A 61 1.95 18.63 -2.09
C GLU A 61 1.04 17.40 -2.22
N TRP A 62 -0.26 17.60 -2.47
CA TRP A 62 -1.19 16.49 -2.72
C TRP A 62 -0.95 15.87 -4.10
N VAL A 63 -0.62 16.68 -5.11
CA VAL A 63 -0.24 16.18 -6.43
C VAL A 63 1.03 15.31 -6.32
N ALA A 64 2.05 15.80 -5.61
CA ALA A 64 3.29 15.07 -5.35
C ALA A 64 3.04 13.77 -4.57
N LEU A 65 2.20 13.81 -3.52
CA LEU A 65 1.85 12.61 -2.78
C LEU A 65 1.10 11.60 -3.66
N ARG A 66 0.19 12.06 -4.52
CA ARG A 66 -0.49 11.20 -5.51
C ARG A 66 0.50 10.58 -6.50
N HIS A 67 1.50 11.32 -6.96
CA HIS A 67 2.55 10.77 -7.82
C HIS A 67 3.40 9.72 -7.08
N LEU A 68 3.82 9.99 -5.83
CA LEU A 68 4.56 9.05 -4.99
C LEU A 68 3.77 7.74 -4.85
N LEU A 69 2.50 7.84 -4.44
CA LEU A 69 1.64 6.68 -4.20
C LEU A 69 1.15 6.01 -5.51
N GLY A 70 1.14 6.74 -6.61
CA GLY A 70 0.83 6.25 -7.96
C GLY A 70 1.97 5.48 -8.61
N SER A 71 3.13 5.35 -7.96
CA SER A 71 4.25 4.58 -8.46
C SER A 71 3.86 3.13 -8.74
N SER A 72 4.34 2.60 -9.87
CA SER A 72 4.12 1.20 -10.28
C SER A 72 4.64 0.18 -9.27
N TRP A 73 5.43 0.59 -8.28
CA TRP A 73 5.83 -0.28 -7.20
C TRP A 73 4.65 -0.68 -6.30
N PHE A 74 3.74 0.25 -5.97
CA PHE A 74 2.58 -0.01 -5.11
C PHE A 74 1.53 -0.93 -5.77
N SER A 75 1.53 -0.99 -7.11
CA SER A 75 0.63 -1.87 -7.85
C SER A 75 1.12 -3.32 -7.97
N ARG A 76 2.37 -3.63 -7.60
CA ARG A 76 2.91 -5.00 -7.72
C ARG A 76 2.45 -5.85 -6.54
N LEU A 77 1.80 -6.98 -6.83
CA LEU A 77 1.30 -7.84 -5.77
C LEU A 77 2.41 -8.44 -4.91
N TRP A 78 3.46 -8.96 -5.55
CA TRP A 78 4.55 -9.67 -4.88
C TRP A 78 5.24 -8.83 -3.80
N VAL A 79 5.35 -7.54 -4.06
CA VAL A 79 5.97 -6.54 -3.18
C VAL A 79 5.30 -6.47 -1.81
N PHE A 80 3.99 -6.68 -1.73
CA PHE A 80 3.26 -6.65 -0.47
C PHE A 80 3.84 -7.67 0.53
N ARG A 81 4.17 -8.87 0.05
CA ARG A 81 4.81 -9.91 0.87
C ARG A 81 6.24 -9.55 1.28
N GLU A 82 7.00 -8.92 0.39
CA GLU A 82 8.39 -8.53 0.64
C GLU A 82 8.48 -7.53 1.78
N VAL A 83 7.55 -6.58 1.81
CA VAL A 83 7.49 -5.51 2.82
C VAL A 83 6.91 -6.00 4.13
N MET A 84 5.86 -6.83 4.09
CA MET A 84 5.24 -7.39 5.29
C MET A 84 6.18 -8.36 6.04
N LEU A 85 7.04 -9.09 5.31
CA LEU A 85 8.02 -9.99 5.93
C LEU A 85 9.33 -9.29 6.34
N ALA A 86 9.55 -8.05 5.90
CA ALA A 86 10.77 -7.32 6.20
C ALA A 86 10.88 -6.97 7.69
N ARG A 87 12.06 -7.17 8.28
CA ARG A 87 12.36 -6.69 9.65
C ARG A 87 12.31 -5.17 9.73
N ARG A 88 12.85 -4.51 8.70
CA ARG A 88 12.84 -3.06 8.48
C ARG A 88 12.66 -2.82 6.98
N ALA A 89 11.85 -1.83 6.63
CA ALA A 89 11.67 -1.40 5.25
C ALA A 89 11.81 0.11 5.14
N THR A 90 12.46 0.60 4.10
CA THR A 90 12.64 2.03 3.85
C THR A 90 12.23 2.36 2.44
N LEU A 91 11.29 3.28 2.30
CA LEU A 91 10.93 3.94 1.06
C LEU A 91 12.05 4.87 0.63
N ARG A 92 12.43 4.83 -0.65
CA ARG A 92 13.41 5.71 -1.26
C ARG A 92 13.00 6.13 -2.66
N CYS A 93 13.11 7.43 -2.93
CA CYS A 93 12.98 8.02 -4.25
C CYS A 93 14.08 9.08 -4.41
N GLY A 94 15.05 8.84 -5.30
CA GLY A 94 16.27 9.64 -5.38
C GLY A 94 17.02 9.73 -4.04
N PHE A 95 17.14 10.96 -3.51
CA PHE A 95 17.77 11.25 -2.22
C PHE A 95 16.79 11.22 -1.03
N TYR A 96 15.48 11.23 -1.28
CA TYR A 96 14.48 11.22 -0.23
C TYR A 96 14.25 9.80 0.29
N THR A 97 14.15 9.67 1.61
CA THR A 97 13.89 8.39 2.27
C THR A 97 12.87 8.53 3.39
N MET A 98 12.08 7.49 3.61
CA MET A 98 11.13 7.42 4.71
C MET A 98 11.03 5.98 5.24
N ASP A 99 10.96 5.83 6.56
CA ASP A 99 10.68 4.53 7.16
C ASP A 99 9.28 4.05 6.76
N TRP A 100 9.18 2.80 6.32
CA TRP A 100 7.91 2.24 5.86
C TRP A 100 6.84 2.20 6.96
N ARG A 101 7.22 1.88 8.21
CA ARG A 101 6.25 1.87 9.32
C ARG A 101 5.75 3.27 9.61
N LYS A 102 6.62 4.28 9.52
CA LYS A 102 6.20 5.69 9.62
C LYS A 102 5.15 6.02 8.56
N LEU A 103 5.43 5.76 7.28
CA LEU A 103 4.46 5.98 6.20
C LEU A 103 3.12 5.25 6.47
N HIS A 104 3.18 3.97 6.80
CA HIS A 104 2.01 3.15 7.07
C HIS A 104 1.17 3.69 8.24
N LEU A 105 1.81 4.11 9.34
CA LEU A 105 1.13 4.73 10.48
C LEU A 105 0.46 6.05 10.09
N LEU A 106 1.18 6.93 9.40
CA LEU A 106 0.64 8.21 8.94
C LEU A 106 -0.60 7.99 8.08
N MET A 107 -0.49 7.12 7.08
CA MET A 107 -1.59 6.82 6.18
C MET A 107 -2.78 6.21 6.89
N ASN A 108 -2.59 5.24 7.80
CA ASN A 108 -3.69 4.67 8.58
C ASN A 108 -4.39 5.68 9.49
N SER A 109 -3.63 6.63 10.02
CA SER A 109 -4.16 7.66 10.91
C SER A 109 -4.92 8.78 10.16
N VAL A 110 -4.58 9.06 8.90
CA VAL A 110 -5.29 10.07 8.08
C VAL A 110 -6.37 9.50 7.17
N ILE A 111 -6.24 8.25 6.72
CA ILE A 111 -7.13 7.68 5.69
C ILE A 111 -8.56 7.49 6.17
N ASN A 112 -8.83 7.46 7.47
CA ASN A 112 -10.21 7.40 7.98
C ASN A 112 -10.96 8.73 7.85
N HIS A 113 -10.28 9.80 7.45
CA HIS A 113 -10.91 11.09 7.20
C HIS A 113 -11.32 11.23 5.74
N SER A 114 -12.60 11.53 5.51
CA SER A 114 -13.19 11.66 4.17
C SER A 114 -12.45 12.67 3.30
N ASP A 115 -12.00 13.78 3.87
CA ASP A 115 -11.28 14.81 3.11
C ASP A 115 -9.91 14.35 2.61
N VAL A 116 -9.20 13.50 3.35
CA VAL A 116 -7.90 12.99 2.87
C VAL A 116 -8.07 11.87 1.87
N ARG A 117 -9.09 11.02 2.03
CA ARG A 117 -9.47 10.10 0.94
C ARG A 117 -9.75 10.87 -0.34
N ARG A 118 -10.45 12.00 -0.24
CA ARG A 118 -10.75 12.89 -1.36
C ARG A 118 -9.48 13.49 -1.99
N LEU A 119 -8.58 14.03 -1.17
CA LEU A 119 -7.34 14.67 -1.63
C LEU A 119 -6.36 13.65 -2.26
N ILE A 120 -6.22 12.46 -1.67
CA ILE A 120 -5.43 11.35 -2.24
C ILE A 120 -6.07 10.79 -3.51
N ALA A 121 -7.40 10.72 -3.59
CA ALA A 121 -8.09 10.30 -4.81
C ALA A 121 -7.99 11.35 -5.92
N GLY A 122 -7.69 12.61 -5.59
CA GLY A 122 -7.62 13.70 -6.57
C GLY A 122 -8.97 14.05 -7.19
N GLN A 123 -10.07 13.73 -6.52
CA GLN A 123 -11.44 13.90 -7.03
C GLN A 123 -12.33 14.64 -6.04
N GLU A 124 -13.35 15.35 -6.52
CA GLU A 124 -14.38 15.96 -5.65
C GLU A 124 -15.34 14.90 -5.06
N PRO A 125 -16.04 15.18 -3.94
CA PRO A 125 -16.81 14.17 -3.17
C PRO A 125 -17.88 13.42 -3.97
N HIS A 126 -18.37 14.00 -5.07
CA HIS A 126 -19.54 13.51 -5.81
C HIS A 126 -19.18 12.58 -6.99
N SER A 127 -17.89 12.40 -7.32
CA SER A 127 -17.44 11.54 -8.42
C SER A 127 -16.77 10.24 -7.98
N TRP A 128 -16.78 9.95 -6.67
CA TRP A 128 -16.12 8.78 -6.10
C TRP A 128 -16.56 7.48 -6.80
N LYS A 129 -15.60 6.83 -7.46
CA LYS A 129 -15.71 5.44 -7.90
C LYS A 129 -14.72 4.59 -7.09
N PRO A 130 -15.19 3.61 -6.30
CA PRO A 130 -14.30 2.64 -5.68
C PRO A 130 -13.52 1.89 -6.78
N GLY A 131 -12.18 1.89 -6.71
CA GLY A 131 -11.29 1.20 -7.67
C GLY A 131 -10.38 2.10 -8.53
N GLU A 132 -10.39 3.42 -8.35
CA GLU A 132 -9.50 4.30 -9.15
C GLU A 132 -8.15 4.62 -8.47
N THR A 133 -7.97 4.28 -7.19
CA THR A 133 -6.65 4.34 -6.56
C THR A 133 -5.86 3.07 -6.90
N LYS A 134 -4.81 3.21 -7.73
CA LYS A 134 -3.82 2.15 -8.02
C LYS A 134 -3.09 1.58 -6.80
N ILE A 135 -3.38 2.13 -5.62
CA ILE A 135 -2.92 1.66 -4.33
C ILE A 135 -3.98 0.68 -3.82
N PRO A 136 -3.70 -0.62 -3.76
CA PRO A 136 -4.55 -1.57 -3.04
C PRO A 136 -4.93 -1.03 -1.66
N ALA A 137 -6.22 -1.07 -1.31
CA ALA A 137 -6.70 -0.60 0.01
C ALA A 137 -6.01 -1.30 1.19
N LEU A 138 -5.39 -2.46 0.91
CA LEU A 138 -4.48 -3.22 1.75
C LEU A 138 -3.26 -2.44 2.26
N TRP A 139 -2.75 -1.47 1.52
CA TRP A 139 -1.54 -0.74 1.92
C TRP A 139 -1.78 0.19 3.10
N PHE A 140 -3.00 0.73 3.25
CA PHE A 140 -3.29 1.83 4.16
C PHE A 140 -4.62 1.64 4.88
N GLY A 141 -4.83 0.49 5.51
CA GLY A 141 -5.76 0.44 6.65
C GLY A 141 -7.20 0.07 6.32
N HIS A 142 -7.47 -0.68 5.24
CA HIS A 142 -8.71 -1.45 5.23
C HIS A 142 -8.59 -2.55 6.31
N PRO A 143 -9.46 -2.58 7.34
CA PRO A 143 -9.50 -3.70 8.27
C PRO A 143 -9.81 -4.95 7.46
N LEU A 144 -8.84 -5.86 7.39
CA LEU A 144 -9.05 -7.22 6.90
C LEU A 144 -9.82 -7.96 7.99
N SER A 145 -11.11 -7.64 8.14
CA SER A 145 -12.00 -8.30 9.10
C SER A 145 -12.01 -9.80 8.90
N ASP A 146 -11.77 -10.25 7.67
CA ASP A 146 -11.48 -11.63 7.32
C ASP A 146 -10.22 -11.71 6.47
N ARG A 147 -9.13 -12.27 7.01
CA ARG A 147 -7.93 -12.63 6.26
C ARG A 147 -8.15 -13.90 5.44
N ASN A 148 -9.26 -13.96 4.72
CA ASN A 148 -9.53 -15.05 3.81
C ASN A 148 -9.00 -14.73 2.41
N LEU A 149 -8.64 -15.76 1.64
CA LEU A 149 -8.03 -15.58 0.32
C LEU A 149 -8.90 -14.75 -0.62
N LEU A 150 -10.22 -14.98 -0.59
CA LEU A 150 -11.17 -14.27 -1.45
C LEU A 150 -11.21 -12.76 -1.17
N SER A 151 -11.22 -12.37 0.10
CA SER A 151 -11.19 -10.96 0.53
C SER A 151 -9.90 -10.28 0.09
N LEU A 152 -8.75 -10.93 0.28
CA LEU A 152 -7.47 -10.40 -0.17
C LEU A 152 -7.38 -10.29 -1.69
N MET A 153 -7.90 -11.28 -2.42
CA MET A 153 -7.94 -11.26 -3.88
C MET A 153 -8.83 -10.14 -4.42
N LYS A 154 -9.96 -9.84 -3.75
CA LYS A 154 -10.80 -8.68 -4.11
C LYS A 154 -10.06 -7.37 -3.91
N VAL A 155 -9.35 -7.20 -2.80
CA VAL A 155 -8.61 -5.96 -2.52
C VAL A 155 -7.36 -5.82 -3.41
N CYS A 156 -6.73 -6.94 -3.78
CA CYS A 156 -5.60 -6.99 -4.70
C CYS A 156 -5.98 -7.20 -6.17
N GLN A 157 -7.27 -7.11 -6.51
CA GLN A 157 -7.74 -7.44 -7.86
C GLN A 157 -7.02 -6.62 -8.93
N GLU A 158 -6.77 -5.35 -8.65
CA GLU A 158 -6.10 -4.40 -9.54
C GLU A 158 -4.58 -4.44 -9.46
N SER A 159 -4.02 -5.25 -8.55
CA SER A 159 -2.58 -5.45 -8.47
C SER A 159 -2.06 -6.22 -9.69
N GLN A 160 -0.91 -5.79 -10.18
CA GLN A 160 -0.18 -6.42 -11.27
C GLN A 160 0.50 -7.71 -10.80
N ALA A 161 0.31 -8.74 -11.60
CA ALA A 161 0.89 -10.07 -11.49
C ALA A 161 1.23 -10.51 -12.91
N THR A 162 2.44 -11.05 -13.12
CA THR A 162 2.87 -11.53 -14.44
C THR A 162 2.10 -12.78 -14.81
N GLU A 163 1.97 -13.72 -13.87
CA GLU A 163 1.16 -14.93 -14.03
C GLU A 163 -0.15 -14.80 -13.24
N PRO A 164 -1.31 -15.23 -13.78
CA PRO A 164 -2.58 -15.17 -13.05
C PRO A 164 -2.52 -15.85 -11.68
N ASN A 165 -1.84 -17.00 -11.59
CA ASN A 165 -1.67 -17.78 -10.37
C ASN A 165 -0.81 -17.08 -9.31
N ASP A 166 0.01 -16.09 -9.69
CA ASP A 166 0.76 -15.28 -8.73
C ASP A 166 -0.15 -14.54 -7.77
N LYS A 167 -1.41 -14.26 -8.17
CA LYS A 167 -2.39 -13.67 -7.26
C LYS A 167 -2.68 -14.53 -6.05
N ILE A 168 -2.74 -15.84 -6.27
CA ILE A 168 -2.93 -16.82 -5.21
C ILE A 168 -1.63 -16.94 -4.42
N TYR A 169 -0.50 -17.23 -5.08
CA TYR A 169 0.78 -17.47 -4.40
C TYR A 169 1.33 -16.27 -3.62
N GLY A 170 1.05 -15.05 -4.08
CA GLY A 170 1.43 -13.81 -3.41
C GLY A 170 0.65 -13.56 -2.13
N LEU A 171 -0.61 -14.02 -2.06
CA LEU A 171 -1.54 -13.77 -0.97
C LEU A 171 -1.61 -14.89 0.07
N VAL A 172 -1.34 -16.14 -0.31
CA VAL A 172 -1.46 -17.31 0.57
C VAL A 172 -0.57 -17.22 1.83
N GLY A 173 0.52 -16.45 1.80
CA GLY A 173 1.35 -16.20 2.98
C GLY A 173 0.73 -15.23 4.00
N LEU A 174 -0.44 -14.68 3.72
CA LEU A 174 -1.10 -13.59 4.45
C LEU A 174 -2.53 -13.95 4.85
N THR A 175 -3.02 -15.09 4.39
CA THR A 175 -4.35 -15.64 4.66
C THR A 175 -4.33 -16.61 5.83
N ASP A 176 -5.40 -16.63 6.61
CA ASP A 176 -5.57 -17.56 7.73
C ASP A 176 -6.33 -18.84 7.32
N ASP A 177 -7.03 -18.83 6.18
CA ASP A 177 -7.90 -19.91 5.68
C ASP A 177 -7.22 -20.86 4.67
N VAL A 178 -5.94 -20.65 4.36
CA VAL A 178 -5.21 -21.44 3.37
C VAL A 178 -4.08 -22.24 4.00
N ASP A 179 -4.04 -23.55 3.70
CA ASP A 179 -2.89 -24.38 4.02
C ASP A 179 -1.77 -24.18 2.98
N THR A 180 -0.74 -23.43 3.37
CA THR A 180 0.45 -23.20 2.53
C THR A 180 1.17 -24.48 2.08
N ASN A 181 0.94 -25.63 2.72
CA ASN A 181 1.49 -26.92 2.30
C ASN A 181 0.73 -27.55 1.13
N GLN A 182 -0.53 -27.13 0.91
CA GLN A 182 -1.37 -27.59 -0.20
C GLN A 182 -1.21 -26.74 -1.47
N LEU A 183 -0.35 -25.71 -1.42
CA LEU A 183 -0.03 -24.91 -2.61
C LEU A 183 0.51 -25.81 -3.72
N PRO A 184 -0.13 -25.79 -4.91
CA PRO A 184 0.45 -26.45 -6.07
C PRO A 184 1.84 -25.89 -6.32
N ARG A 185 2.82 -26.79 -6.49
CA ARG A 185 4.16 -26.38 -6.94
C ARG A 185 4.23 -26.22 -8.46
N ASP A 186 3.19 -26.68 -9.14
CA ASP A 186 3.06 -26.62 -10.57
C ASP A 186 2.33 -25.34 -10.98
N TYR A 187 3.03 -24.51 -11.75
CA TYR A 187 2.49 -23.28 -12.33
C TYR A 187 1.58 -23.56 -13.54
N GLY A 188 1.52 -24.80 -14.04
CA GLY A 188 0.70 -25.21 -15.18
C GLY A 188 -0.79 -25.40 -14.89
N LEU A 189 -1.23 -25.29 -13.63
CA LEU A 189 -2.65 -25.41 -13.28
C LEU A 189 -3.47 -24.20 -13.75
N HIS A 190 -4.71 -24.45 -14.15
CA HIS A 190 -5.64 -23.37 -14.46
C HIS A 190 -6.03 -22.63 -13.16
N PHE A 191 -6.27 -21.33 -13.24
CA PHE A 191 -6.49 -20.47 -12.06
C PHE A 191 -7.56 -20.97 -11.09
N GLY A 192 -8.68 -21.48 -11.62
CA GLY A 192 -9.77 -22.04 -10.81
C GLY A 192 -9.37 -23.32 -10.06
N GLU A 193 -8.52 -24.15 -10.66
CA GLU A 193 -8.00 -25.38 -10.05
C GLU A 193 -6.99 -25.05 -8.96
N ALA A 194 -6.09 -24.09 -9.23
CA ALA A 194 -5.17 -23.57 -8.24
C ALA A 194 -5.91 -22.97 -7.03
N TYR A 195 -6.96 -22.18 -7.26
CA TYR A 195 -7.79 -21.61 -6.19
C TYR A 195 -8.51 -22.70 -5.38
N ALA A 196 -9.20 -23.63 -6.04
CA ALA A 196 -9.92 -24.71 -5.38
C ALA A 196 -9.00 -25.65 -4.58
N SER A 197 -7.74 -25.81 -5.01
CA SER A 197 -6.77 -26.65 -4.29
C SER A 197 -6.28 -26.06 -2.96
N VAL A 198 -6.43 -24.75 -2.76
CA VAL A 198 -5.89 -24.03 -1.59
C VAL A 198 -6.97 -23.56 -0.63
N THR A 199 -8.22 -23.40 -1.08
CA THR A 199 -9.36 -23.03 -0.26
C THR A 199 -10.14 -24.27 0.18
N ARG A 200 -10.37 -24.44 1.49
CA ARG A 200 -11.21 -25.52 2.05
C ARG A 200 -12.67 -25.12 2.20
#